data_AF-A0A9W8QMP6-F1
#
_entry.id   AF-A0A9W8QMP6-F1
#
_cell.length_a   1.000
_cell.length_b   1.000
_cell.length_c   1.000
_cell.angle_alpha   90.00
_cell.angle_beta   90.00
_cell.angle_gamma   90.00
#
_symmetry.space_group_name_H-M   'P 1'
#
loop_
_entity.id
_entity.type
_entity.pdbx_description
1 polymer ?
#
loop_
_entity_poly.entity_id
_entity_poly.type
_entity_poly.pdbx_seq_one_letter_code
_entity_poly.pdbx_strand_id
1 'polypeptide(L)'
;MLAKILTGDETLGHGRNGYYLASSGSVAWEDMYSSIAAALVRRGVIASAEVPLADDEALERMARGLGGISKEMVRVQLGGKCTFTAEHGVRIGWHPHVF
;
A
#
# COMPACT_ATOMS: atom_id res chain seq x y z
N MET A 1 -6.67 -10.40 21.20
CA MET A 1 -6.36 -9.12 20.53
C MET A 1 -7.51 -8.13 20.62
N LEU A 2 -8.69 -8.40 20.07
CA LEU A 2 -9.86 -7.50 20.18
C LEU A 2 -10.21 -7.15 21.63
N ALA A 3 -10.25 -8.13 22.53
CA ALA A 3 -10.49 -7.89 23.95
C ALA A 3 -9.48 -6.90 24.56
N LYS A 4 -8.19 -7.03 24.22
CA LYS A 4 -7.12 -6.13 24.68
C LYS A 4 -7.28 -4.70 24.16
N ILE A 5 -7.75 -4.53 22.92
CA ILE A 5 -8.06 -3.21 22.33
C ILE A 5 -9.20 -2.56 23.11
N LEU A 6 -10.26 -3.32 23.39
CA LEU A 6 -11.44 -2.82 24.09
C LEU A 6 -11.16 -2.47 25.56
N THR A 7 -10.19 -3.13 26.19
CA THR A 7 -9.77 -2.84 27.57
C THR A 7 -8.68 -1.78 27.66
N GLY A 8 -8.18 -1.23 26.54
CA GLY A 8 -7.11 -0.23 26.54
C GLY A 8 -5.77 -0.78 27.05
N ASP A 9 -5.43 -2.03 26.72
CA ASP A 9 -4.17 -2.66 27.14
C ASP A 9 -2.95 -1.96 26.48
N GLU A 10 -2.15 -1.28 27.30
CA GLU A 10 -0.94 -0.53 26.92
C GLU A 10 0.14 -1.41 26.24
N THR A 11 0.09 -2.74 26.41
CA THR A 11 1.02 -3.67 25.74
C THR A 11 0.84 -3.74 24.23
N LEU A 12 -0.26 -3.19 23.69
CA LEU A 12 -0.53 -3.13 22.25
C LEU A 12 0.23 -2.00 21.54
N GLY A 13 0.70 -0.98 22.27
CA GLY A 13 1.31 0.22 21.71
C GLY A 13 0.33 1.11 20.91
N HIS A 14 0.74 2.35 20.62
CA HIS A 14 -0.03 3.31 19.82
C HIS A 14 0.88 4.14 18.89
N GLY A 15 0.28 4.90 17.96
CA GLY A 15 1.03 5.71 16.98
C GLY A 15 1.84 4.83 16.01
N ARG A 16 3.12 5.14 15.78
CA ARG A 16 4.00 4.36 14.87
C ARG A 16 4.14 2.89 15.28
N ASN A 17 3.96 2.61 16.57
CA ASN A 17 4.03 1.27 17.15
C ASN A 17 2.64 0.67 17.38
N GLY A 18 1.55 1.32 16.97
CA GLY A 18 0.17 0.81 17.14
C GLY A 18 -0.44 0.19 15.89
N TYR A 19 0.22 0.34 14.74
CA TYR A 19 -0.24 -0.26 13.49
C TYR A 19 0.10 -1.75 13.50
N TYR A 20 -0.93 -2.59 13.39
CA TYR A 20 -0.79 -4.03 13.18
C TYR A 20 -1.62 -4.40 11.96
N LEU A 21 -0.98 -5.10 11.02
CA LEU A 21 -1.70 -5.75 9.94
C LEU A 21 -2.26 -7.07 10.48
N ALA A 22 -3.56 -7.29 10.31
CA ALA A 22 -4.19 -8.56 10.70
C ALA A 22 -3.72 -9.74 9.81
N SER A 23 -3.27 -9.45 8.58
CA SER A 23 -2.71 -10.42 7.65
C SER A 23 -1.72 -9.73 6.72
N SER A 24 -0.71 -10.47 6.27
CA SER A 24 -0.02 -10.14 5.02
C SER A 24 -1.05 -10.26 3.88
N GLY A 25 -1.44 -9.14 3.30
CA GLY A 25 -2.35 -9.10 2.16
C GLY A 25 -1.59 -8.96 0.85
N SER A 26 -2.11 -9.55 -0.22
CA SER A 26 -1.74 -9.14 -1.58
C SER A 26 -2.65 -7.97 -1.96
N VAL A 27 -2.08 -6.80 -2.25
CA VAL A 27 -2.85 -5.68 -2.78
C VAL A 27 -2.86 -5.80 -4.29
N ALA A 28 -4.05 -5.96 -4.87
CA ALA A 28 -4.23 -5.79 -6.30
C ALA A 28 -4.10 -4.29 -6.63
N TRP A 29 -2.91 -3.88 -7.05
CA TRP A 29 -2.61 -2.48 -7.37
C TRP A 29 -3.60 -1.88 -8.36
N GLU A 30 -4.06 -2.66 -9.33
CA GLU A 30 -5.04 -2.25 -10.33
C GLU A 30 -6.40 -1.90 -9.71
N ASP A 31 -6.92 -2.74 -8.80
CA ASP A 31 -8.18 -2.47 -8.10
C ASP A 31 -8.09 -1.20 -7.24
N MET A 32 -6.93 -1.02 -6.59
CA MET A 32 -6.69 0.16 -5.76
C MET A 32 -6.62 1.43 -6.61
N TYR A 33 -5.84 1.43 -7.70
CA TYR A 33 -5.73 2.58 -8.60
C TYR A 33 -7.08 2.91 -9.24
N SER A 34 -7.84 1.90 -9.67
CA SER A 34 -9.18 2.08 -10.23
C SER A 34 -10.15 2.71 -9.23
N SER A 35 -10.11 2.25 -7.97
CA SER A 35 -10.95 2.80 -6.90
C SER A 35 -10.61 4.26 -6.58
N ILE A 36 -9.31 4.59 -6.55
CA ILE A 36 -8.82 5.96 -6.35
C ILE A 36 -9.26 6.85 -7.53
N ALA A 37 -9.05 6.40 -8.77
CA ALA A 37 -9.41 7.15 -9.97
C ALA A 37 -10.91 7.43 -10.02
N ALA A 38 -11.75 6.42 -9.74
CA ALA A 38 -13.20 6.59 -9.64
C ALA A 38 -13.61 7.62 -8.57
N ALA A 39 -12.92 7.66 -7.43
CA ALA A 39 -13.18 8.64 -6.39
C ALA A 39 -12.80 10.07 -6.82
N LEU A 40 -11.70 10.23 -7.57
CA LEU A 40 -11.27 11.53 -8.08
C LEU A 40 -12.22 12.07 -9.16
N VAL A 41 -12.74 11.20 -10.04
CA VAL A 41 -13.79 11.58 -11.00
C VAL A 41 -15.04 12.06 -10.30
N ARG A 42 -15.53 11.32 -9.28
CA ARG A 42 -16.71 11.74 -8.50
C ARG A 42 -16.53 13.11 -7.82
N ARG A 43 -15.28 13.49 -7.54
CA ARG A 43 -14.92 14.79 -6.95
C ARG A 43 -14.63 15.87 -8.00
N GLY A 44 -14.70 15.54 -9.29
CA GLY A 44 -14.40 16.47 -10.38
C GLY A 44 -12.93 16.86 -10.50
N VAL A 45 -12.00 16.09 -9.92
CA VAL A 45 -10.56 16.39 -9.96
C VAL A 45 -9.92 15.95 -11.28
N ILE A 46 -10.39 14.84 -11.84
CA ILE A 46 -9.94 14.30 -13.12
C ILE A 46 -11.17 13.95 -13.97
N ALA A 47 -11.00 13.94 -15.29
CA ALA A 47 -12.08 13.71 -16.24
C ALA A 47 -12.40 12.22 -16.47
N SER A 48 -11.42 11.33 -16.27
CA SER A 48 -11.56 9.89 -16.53
C SER A 48 -11.02 9.07 -15.37
N ALA A 49 -11.63 7.90 -15.15
CA ALA A 49 -11.17 6.91 -14.16
C ALA A 49 -10.21 5.88 -14.78
N GLU A 50 -9.90 6.00 -16.07
CA GLU A 50 -8.93 5.12 -16.73
C GLU A 50 -7.54 5.25 -16.11
N VAL A 51 -6.88 4.12 -15.92
CA VAL A 51 -5.52 4.02 -15.39
C VAL A 51 -4.63 3.47 -16.51
N PRO A 52 -4.18 4.32 -17.45
CA PRO A 52 -3.31 3.87 -18.54
C PRO A 52 -1.90 3.56 -18.03
N LEU A 53 -1.15 2.83 -18.84
CA LEU A 53 0.30 2.73 -18.62
C LEU A 53 0.93 4.12 -18.74
N ALA A 54 1.95 4.37 -17.91
CA ALA A 54 2.76 5.57 -18.01
C ALA A 54 3.39 5.67 -19.40
N ASP A 55 3.20 6.82 -20.04
CA ASP A 55 3.88 7.19 -21.28
C ASP A 55 5.34 7.58 -21.02
N ASP A 56 6.07 7.87 -22.08
CA ASP A 56 7.49 8.20 -22.00
C ASP A 56 7.76 9.46 -21.16
N GLU A 57 6.90 10.48 -21.24
CA GLU A 57 7.06 11.70 -20.44
C GLU A 57 6.86 11.40 -18.94
N ALA A 58 5.83 10.64 -18.61
CA ALA A 58 5.56 10.21 -17.25
C ALA A 58 6.70 9.35 -16.71
N LEU A 59 7.20 8.38 -17.49
CA LEU A 59 8.33 7.53 -17.09
C LEU A 59 9.60 8.35 -16.83
N GLU A 60 9.90 9.35 -17.67
CA GLU A 60 11.03 10.26 -17.46
C GLU A 60 10.89 11.08 -16.16
N ARG A 61 9.67 11.55 -15.85
CA ARG A 61 9.39 12.25 -14.58
C ARG A 61 9.56 11.33 -13.38
N MET A 62 9.07 10.10 -13.48
CA MET A 62 9.21 9.09 -12.42
C MET A 62 10.67 8.73 -12.19
N ALA A 63 11.46 8.54 -13.26
CA ALA A 63 12.89 8.30 -13.22
C ALA A 63 13.65 9.38 -12.44
N ARG A 64 13.35 10.66 -12.72
CA ARG A 64 13.93 11.79 -11.95
C ARG A 64 13.55 11.73 -10.47
N GLY A 65 12.29 11.42 -10.15
CA GLY A 65 11.81 11.27 -8.78
C GLY A 65 12.45 10.10 -8.01
N LEU A 66 12.88 9.05 -8.72
CA LEU A 66 13.54 7.87 -8.17
C LEU A 66 15.06 8.02 -8.05
N GLY A 67 15.58 9.26 -8.02
CA GLY A 67 17.01 9.53 -7.89
C GLY A 67 17.78 9.62 -9.22
N GLY A 68 17.08 9.85 -10.34
CA GLY A 68 17.71 10.03 -11.65
C GLY A 68 18.13 8.71 -12.30
N ILE A 69 17.33 7.65 -12.16
CA ILE A 69 17.51 6.38 -12.88
C ILE A 69 17.07 6.52 -14.35
N SER A 70 17.37 5.53 -15.21
CA SER A 70 16.80 5.50 -16.56
C SER A 70 15.30 5.16 -16.53
N LYS A 71 14.54 5.64 -17.52
CA LYS A 71 13.09 5.38 -17.62
C LYS A 71 12.76 3.89 -17.74
N GLU A 72 13.64 3.10 -18.35
CA GLU A 72 13.53 1.65 -18.49
C GLU A 72 13.63 0.93 -17.13
N MET A 73 14.37 1.52 -16.18
CA MET A 73 14.54 0.98 -14.82
C MET A 73 13.37 1.32 -13.89
N VAL A 74 12.48 2.25 -14.27
CA VAL A 74 11.31 2.63 -13.45
C VAL A 74 10.42 1.42 -13.17
N ARG A 75 10.15 0.60 -14.19
CA ARG A 75 9.36 -0.63 -14.02
C ARG A 75 10.04 -1.66 -13.13
N VAL A 76 11.37 -1.72 -13.10
CA VAL A 76 12.11 -2.66 -12.25
C VAL A 76 12.08 -2.21 -10.79
N GLN A 77 12.19 -0.91 -10.54
CA GLN A 77 12.15 -0.34 -9.19
C GLN A 77 10.75 -0.37 -8.56
N LEU A 78 9.71 -0.11 -9.36
CA LEU A 78 8.33 -0.01 -8.87
C LEU A 78 7.52 -1.28 -9.11
N GLY A 79 7.92 -2.09 -10.08
CA GLY A 79 7.27 -3.36 -10.39
C GLY A 79 7.75 -4.43 -9.44
N GLY A 80 6.85 -4.93 -8.60
CA GLY A 80 7.17 -6.02 -7.70
C GLY A 80 6.02 -6.40 -6.77
N LYS A 81 6.09 -7.60 -6.23
CA LYS A 81 5.18 -8.06 -5.18
C LYS A 81 5.60 -7.41 -3.86
N CYS A 82 5.04 -6.25 -3.55
CA CYS A 82 5.20 -5.63 -2.24
C CYS A 82 4.33 -6.39 -1.23
N THR A 83 4.97 -7.18 -0.36
CA THR A 83 4.29 -7.91 0.72
C THR A 83 4.67 -7.28 2.03
N PHE A 84 3.67 -6.90 2.81
CA PHE A 84 3.88 -6.47 4.18
C PHE A 84 3.88 -7.69 5.09
N THR A 85 4.94 -7.86 5.88
CA THR A 85 4.99 -8.88 6.93
C THR A 85 4.34 -8.33 8.20
N ALA A 86 3.33 -9.02 8.71
CA ALA A 86 2.59 -8.64 9.92
C ALA A 86 3.36 -8.96 11.23
N GLU A 87 4.66 -8.63 11.30
CA GLU A 87 5.51 -9.01 12.45
C GLU A 87 5.01 -8.48 13.79
N HIS A 88 4.50 -7.24 13.79
CA HIS A 88 4.09 -6.61 15.02
C HIS A 88 2.88 -7.31 15.65
N GLY A 89 1.92 -7.77 14.83
CA GLY A 89 0.78 -8.56 15.30
C GLY A 89 1.24 -9.84 16.03
N VAL A 90 2.19 -10.57 15.44
CA VAL A 90 2.75 -11.78 16.05
C VAL A 90 3.35 -11.49 17.43
N ARG A 91 4.09 -10.39 17.56
CA ARG A 91 4.74 -10.00 18.83
C ARG A 91 3.77 -9.73 19.97
N ILE A 92 2.56 -9.24 19.67
CA ILE A 92 1.52 -8.93 20.66
C ILE A 92 0.51 -10.07 20.86
N GLY A 93 0.82 -11.27 20.34
CA GLY A 93 0.07 -12.51 20.56
C GLY A 93 -0.93 -12.87 19.46
N TRP A 94 -0.92 -12.19 18.31
CA TRP A 94 -1.71 -12.61 17.14
C TRP A 94 -1.09 -13.85 16.48
N HIS A 95 -1.89 -14.89 16.29
CA HIS A 95 -1.47 -16.10 15.59
C HIS A 95 -2.34 -16.24 14.33
N PRO A 96 -1.82 -15.87 13.14
CA PRO A 96 -2.58 -16.04 11.91
C PRO A 96 -2.76 -17.53 11.61
N HIS A 97 -4.01 -17.98 11.40
CA HIS A 97 -4.26 -19.28 10.79
C HIS A 97 -4.05 -19.17 9.28
N VAL A 98 -3.09 -19.94 8.78
CA VAL A 98 -2.88 -20.12 7.34
C VAL A 98 -3.77 -21.28 6.90
N PHE A 99 -4.68 -21.02 5.95
CA PHE A 99 -5.46 -22.06 5.26
C PHE A 99 -4.68 -22.59 4.05
#